data_AF-A0A0L8IB70-F1
#
_entry.id   AF-A0A0L8IB70-F1
#
_cell.length_a   1.000
_cell.length_b   1.000
_cell.length_c   1.000
_cell.angle_alpha   90.00
_cell.angle_beta   90.00
_cell.angle_gamma   90.00
#
_symmetry.space_group_name_H-M   'P 1'
#
loop_
_entity.id
_entity.type
_entity.pdbx_description
1 polymer ?
#
loop_
_entity_poly.entity_id
_entity_poly.type
_entity_poly.pdbx_seq_one_letter_code
_entity_poly.pdbx_strand_id
1 'polypeptide(L)'
;ENILLQNNGVRSQIVDSTLKRSFLCDHVEVVELTTYLRLLTEGHSDEKEFANYLLDGGNGNISIEQSLSEFKIKLPSDPCLEKSTLLGLYDFVYADLNNNFTNPVWLANRTIVTPTNEAAQFVNDSCYRGLVGGPAFRDLSTGLRKTERLLQ
;
A
#
# COMPACT_ATOMS: atom_id res chain seq x y z
N GLU A 1 27.85 -10.11 11.58
CA GLU A 1 28.15 -8.90 10.79
C GLU A 1 26.89 -8.07 10.69
N ASN A 2 26.99 -6.75 10.88
CA ASN A 2 25.85 -5.83 10.96
C ASN A 2 25.30 -5.55 9.56
N ILE A 3 24.01 -5.82 9.34
CA ILE A 3 23.27 -5.40 8.13
C ILE A 3 23.00 -3.90 8.28
N LEU A 4 23.96 -3.07 7.87
CA LEU A 4 23.79 -1.62 7.80
C LEU A 4 23.06 -1.29 6.50
N LEU A 5 21.79 -0.91 6.60
CA LEU A 5 21.05 -0.30 5.49
C LEU A 5 21.73 1.02 5.13
N GLN A 6 22.53 1.04 4.06
CA GLN A 6 23.14 2.26 3.54
C GLN A 6 22.06 3.11 2.87
N ASN A 7 21.57 4.12 3.60
CA ASN A 7 20.83 5.21 2.99
C ASN A 7 21.82 6.05 2.15
N ASN A 8 21.59 6.12 0.83
CA ASN A 8 22.36 6.84 -0.22
C ASN A 8 23.52 6.11 -0.95
N GLY A 9 23.46 4.78 -1.08
CA GLY A 9 24.40 4.03 -1.95
C GLY A 9 24.09 4.16 -3.45
N VAL A 10 25.11 4.03 -4.31
CA VAL A 10 24.93 3.86 -5.76
C VAL A 10 24.21 2.52 -6.03
N ARG A 11 23.46 2.38 -7.13
CA ARG A 11 22.67 1.16 -7.45
C ARG A 11 23.43 -0.15 -7.21
N SER A 12 24.72 -0.22 -7.57
CA SER A 12 25.56 -1.39 -7.33
C SER A 12 25.71 -1.73 -5.84
N GLN A 13 25.96 -0.73 -5.00
CA GLN A 13 26.08 -0.89 -3.55
C GLN A 13 24.75 -1.32 -2.90
N ILE A 14 23.63 -0.81 -3.42
CA ILE A 14 22.30 -1.26 -2.99
C ILE A 14 22.11 -2.74 -3.33
N VAL A 15 22.43 -3.15 -4.56
CA VAL A 15 22.32 -4.56 -4.99
C VAL A 15 23.22 -5.46 -4.14
N ASP A 16 24.47 -5.07 -3.92
CA ASP A 16 25.44 -5.89 -3.18
C ASP A 16 25.16 -5.97 -1.67
N SER A 17 24.36 -5.05 -1.12
CA SER A 17 23.87 -5.11 0.26
C SER A 17 22.55 -5.89 0.40
N THR A 18 21.96 -6.39 -0.69
CA THR A 18 20.74 -7.19 -0.62
C THR A 18 21.01 -8.59 -0.06
N LEU A 19 20.00 -9.15 0.62
CA LEU A 19 20.00 -10.55 1.06
C LEU A 19 20.32 -11.51 -0.09
N LYS A 20 19.82 -11.25 -1.31
CA LYS A 20 20.09 -12.07 -2.50
C LYS A 20 21.57 -12.16 -2.90
N ARG A 21 22.41 -11.26 -2.40
CA ARG A 21 23.87 -11.25 -2.60
C ARG A 21 24.65 -11.74 -1.38
N SER A 22 23.95 -12.08 -0.30
CA SER A 22 24.57 -12.64 0.90
C SER A 22 25.05 -14.07 0.65
N PHE A 23 26.20 -14.44 1.23
CA PHE A 23 26.68 -15.82 1.28
C PHE A 23 25.69 -16.80 1.92
N LEU A 24 24.73 -16.28 2.72
CA LEU A 24 23.69 -17.09 3.32
C LEU A 24 22.73 -17.65 2.27
N CYS A 25 22.53 -16.97 1.13
CA CYS A 25 21.61 -17.45 0.09
C CYS A 25 22.04 -18.79 -0.51
N ASP A 26 23.34 -19.13 -0.50
CA ASP A 26 23.83 -20.44 -0.96
C ASP A 26 23.34 -21.61 -0.08
N HIS A 27 22.86 -21.28 1.13
CA HIS A 27 22.41 -22.24 2.15
C HIS A 27 20.89 -22.14 2.40
N VAL A 28 20.16 -21.33 1.63
CA VAL A 28 18.72 -21.16 1.76
C VAL A 28 18.01 -22.12 0.80
N GLU A 29 17.12 -22.93 1.36
CA GLU A 29 16.15 -23.70 0.56
C GLU A 29 14.98 -22.79 0.21
N VAL A 30 14.67 -22.70 -1.08
CA VAL A 30 13.53 -21.94 -1.58
C VAL A 30 12.31 -22.86 -1.59
N VAL A 31 11.31 -22.53 -0.77
CA VAL A 31 10.00 -23.18 -0.80
C VAL A 31 9.01 -22.21 -1.42
N GLU A 32 8.34 -22.63 -2.49
CA GLU A 32 7.38 -21.80 -3.22
C GLU A 32 5.95 -22.15 -2.82
N LEU A 33 5.18 -21.13 -2.42
CA LEU A 33 3.74 -21.26 -2.23
C LEU A 33 3.02 -20.98 -3.55
N THR A 34 2.58 -22.02 -4.24
CA THR A 34 1.89 -21.92 -5.53
C THR A 34 0.41 -21.55 -5.41
N THR A 35 -0.14 -21.59 -4.20
CA THR A 35 -1.56 -21.34 -3.95
C THR A 35 -1.76 -19.99 -3.28
N TYR A 36 -2.39 -19.06 -4.00
CA TYR A 36 -2.72 -17.75 -3.46
C TYR A 36 -3.97 -17.84 -2.58
N LEU A 37 -3.78 -17.96 -1.27
CA LEU A 37 -4.85 -18.22 -0.31
C LEU A 37 -5.99 -17.19 -0.36
N ARG A 38 -5.69 -15.94 -0.73
CA ARG A 38 -6.69 -14.86 -0.88
C ARG A 38 -7.63 -15.05 -2.08
N LEU A 39 -7.23 -15.86 -3.07
CA LEU A 39 -8.08 -16.24 -4.21
C LEU A 39 -8.98 -17.45 -3.89
N LEU A 40 -8.75 -18.14 -2.76
CA LEU A 40 -9.57 -19.29 -2.34
C LEU A 40 -10.83 -18.87 -1.58
N THR A 41 -10.86 -17.66 -1.02
CA THR A 41 -12.08 -17.06 -0.47
C THR A 41 -12.97 -16.59 -1.61
N GLU A 42 -14.28 -16.81 -1.52
CA GLU A 42 -15.30 -16.44 -2.52
C GLU A 42 -15.33 -14.92 -2.75
N GLY A 43 -14.40 -14.42 -3.57
CA GLY A 43 -14.36 -13.04 -4.03
C GLY A 43 -15.19 -12.85 -5.30
N HIS A 44 -15.64 -11.63 -5.53
CA HIS A 44 -16.29 -11.23 -6.77
C HIS A 44 -15.31 -11.36 -7.97
N SER A 45 -15.83 -11.49 -9.20
CA SER A 45 -15.01 -11.69 -10.41
C SER A 45 -13.89 -10.64 -10.56
N ASP A 46 -14.18 -9.39 -10.22
CA ASP A 46 -13.27 -8.25 -10.38
C ASP A 46 -12.10 -8.30 -9.37
N GLU A 47 -12.36 -8.76 -8.13
CA GLU A 47 -11.32 -8.94 -7.11
C GLU A 47 -10.34 -10.04 -7.52
N LYS A 48 -10.85 -11.09 -8.17
CA LYS A 48 -10.03 -12.19 -8.69
C LYS A 48 -9.15 -11.73 -9.84
N GLU A 49 -9.68 -10.91 -10.75
CA GLU A 49 -8.90 -10.35 -11.86
C GLU A 49 -7.77 -9.45 -11.34
N PHE A 50 -8.05 -8.56 -10.41
CA PHE A 50 -7.03 -7.69 -9.82
C PHE A 50 -5.98 -8.48 -9.01
N ALA A 51 -6.40 -9.51 -8.27
CA ALA A 51 -5.47 -10.37 -7.54
C ALA A 51 -4.54 -11.17 -8.50
N ASN A 52 -5.07 -11.67 -9.61
CA ASN A 52 -4.25 -12.32 -10.64
C ASN A 52 -3.26 -11.32 -11.27
N TYR A 53 -3.70 -10.09 -11.55
CA TYR A 53 -2.80 -9.04 -12.02
C TYR A 53 -1.64 -8.78 -11.03
N LEU A 54 -1.93 -8.68 -9.72
CA LEU A 54 -0.88 -8.52 -8.71
C LEU A 54 0.07 -9.73 -8.66
N LEU A 55 -0.45 -10.95 -8.84
CA LEU A 55 0.36 -12.17 -8.88
C LEU A 55 1.30 -12.16 -10.09
N ASP A 56 0.77 -11.82 -11.26
CA ASP A 56 1.58 -11.67 -12.47
C ASP A 56 2.65 -10.58 -12.31
N GLY A 57 2.34 -9.49 -11.59
CA GLY A 57 3.32 -8.46 -11.27
C GLY A 57 4.43 -8.95 -10.35
N GLY A 58 4.08 -9.71 -9.31
CA GLY A 58 5.04 -10.33 -8.39
C GLY A 58 5.94 -11.37 -9.06
N ASN A 59 5.40 -12.12 -10.02
CA ASN A 59 6.13 -13.15 -10.77
C ASN A 59 6.93 -12.58 -11.95
N GLY A 60 6.73 -11.30 -12.31
CA GLY A 60 7.37 -10.69 -13.47
C GLY A 60 6.74 -11.08 -14.81
N ASN A 61 5.49 -11.57 -14.80
CA ASN A 61 4.72 -11.93 -16.00
C ASN A 61 4.04 -10.72 -16.66
N ILE A 62 3.97 -9.57 -15.98
CA ILE A 62 3.42 -8.34 -16.58
C ILE A 62 4.39 -7.81 -17.63
N SER A 63 3.87 -7.59 -18.85
CA SER A 63 4.64 -6.98 -19.92
C SER A 63 4.99 -5.53 -19.58
N ILE A 64 6.28 -5.20 -19.71
CA ILE A 64 6.78 -3.83 -19.57
C ILE A 64 6.27 -3.01 -20.76
N GLU A 65 5.68 -1.86 -20.48
CA GLU A 65 5.24 -0.92 -21.50
C GLU A 65 6.45 -0.12 -21.99
N GLN A 66 7.15 -0.68 -22.98
CA GLN A 66 8.38 -0.09 -23.55
C GLN A 66 8.17 1.33 -24.09
N SER A 67 6.93 1.69 -24.46
CA SER A 67 6.60 3.03 -24.92
C SER A 67 6.63 4.11 -23.81
N LEU A 68 6.52 3.71 -22.54
CA LEU A 68 6.46 4.64 -21.40
C LEU A 68 7.78 4.76 -20.62
N SER A 69 8.56 3.67 -20.51
CA SER A 69 9.91 3.56 -19.91
C SER A 69 10.29 2.09 -19.71
N GLU A 70 11.59 1.77 -19.57
CA GLU A 70 12.11 0.41 -19.30
C GLU A 70 11.61 -0.23 -17.99
N PHE A 71 10.95 0.54 -17.10
CA PHE A 71 10.45 0.04 -15.80
C PHE A 71 8.97 0.33 -15.54
N LYS A 72 8.20 0.74 -16.57
CA LYS A 72 6.79 1.04 -16.38
C LYS A 72 5.93 -0.13 -16.79
N ILE A 73 4.98 -0.46 -15.94
CA ILE A 73 3.90 -1.41 -16.22
C ILE A 73 2.62 -0.64 -16.51
N LYS A 74 1.74 -1.23 -17.31
CA LYS A 74 0.40 -0.71 -17.53
C LYS A 74 -0.49 -1.17 -16.39
N LEU A 75 -1.09 -0.23 -15.64
CA LEU A 75 -2.13 -0.56 -14.66
C LEU A 75 -3.43 -0.95 -15.37
N PRO A 76 -4.26 -1.82 -14.75
CA PRO A 76 -5.65 -2.00 -15.16
C PRO A 76 -6.38 -0.65 -15.07
N SER A 77 -7.43 -0.46 -15.87
CA SER A 77 -8.18 0.80 -15.91
C SER A 77 -9.06 1.02 -14.68
N ASP A 78 -9.49 -0.03 -13.98
CA ASP A 78 -10.51 0.03 -12.91
C ASP A 78 -10.09 0.59 -11.55
N PRO A 79 -8.86 0.43 -11.03
CA PRO A 79 -8.54 0.89 -9.67
C PRO A 79 -8.13 2.37 -9.60
N CYS A 80 -8.12 3.10 -10.72
CA CYS A 80 -7.64 4.47 -10.75
C CYS A 80 -8.75 5.47 -10.40
N LEU A 81 -8.50 6.29 -9.39
CA LEU A 81 -9.35 7.43 -9.05
C LEU A 81 -9.42 8.41 -10.22
N GLU A 82 -10.62 8.65 -10.74
CA GLU A 82 -10.89 9.61 -11.81
C GLU A 82 -10.57 11.05 -11.37
N LYS A 83 -10.81 11.37 -10.09
CA LYS A 83 -10.49 12.67 -9.48
C LYS A 83 -9.21 12.57 -8.64
N SER A 84 -8.14 13.18 -9.13
CA SER A 84 -6.82 13.23 -8.48
C SER A 84 -6.70 14.29 -7.36
N THR A 85 -7.82 14.68 -6.74
CA THR A 85 -7.81 15.64 -5.62
C THR A 85 -7.87 14.90 -4.29
N LEU A 86 -7.28 15.48 -3.23
CA LEU A 86 -7.37 14.92 -1.88
C LEU A 86 -8.82 14.75 -1.42
N LEU A 87 -9.70 15.68 -1.78
CA LEU A 87 -11.12 15.57 -1.47
C LEU A 87 -11.77 14.39 -2.19
N GLY A 88 -11.46 14.18 -3.48
CA GLY A 88 -11.92 13.01 -4.22
C GLY A 88 -11.42 11.70 -3.62
N LEU A 89 -10.17 11.67 -3.14
CA LEU A 89 -9.63 10.53 -2.41
C LEU A 89 -10.38 10.27 -1.09
N TYR A 90 -10.73 11.32 -0.34
CA TYR A 90 -11.52 11.17 0.89
C TYR A 90 -12.93 10.68 0.62
N ASP A 91 -13.62 11.27 -0.35
CA ASP A 91 -14.99 10.85 -0.72
C ASP A 91 -15.01 9.40 -1.21
N PHE A 92 -13.95 8.97 -1.89
CA PHE A 92 -13.81 7.60 -2.35
C PHE A 92 -13.56 6.62 -1.20
N VAL A 93 -12.59 6.89 -0.32
CA VAL A 93 -12.19 5.95 0.75
C VAL A 93 -13.14 5.99 1.93
N TYR A 94 -13.64 7.17 2.31
CA TYR A 94 -14.49 7.42 3.46
C TYR A 94 -15.89 7.91 3.05
N ALA A 95 -16.46 7.29 2.02
CA ALA A 95 -17.84 7.56 1.60
C ALA A 95 -18.80 7.47 2.79
N ASP A 96 -19.57 8.52 3.06
CA ASP A 96 -20.52 8.58 4.18
C ASP A 96 -19.89 8.53 5.59
N LEU A 97 -18.71 9.14 5.74
CA LEU A 97 -18.01 9.26 7.02
C LEU A 97 -18.87 9.89 8.13
N ASN A 98 -19.71 10.89 7.80
CA ASN A 98 -20.55 11.58 8.77
C ASN A 98 -21.52 10.66 9.51
N ASN A 99 -21.96 9.56 8.88
CA ASN A 99 -22.84 8.58 9.50
C ASN A 99 -22.07 7.42 10.16
N ASN A 100 -20.82 7.19 9.78
CA ASN A 100 -20.06 6.00 10.18
C ASN A 100 -18.86 6.28 11.09
N PHE A 101 -18.59 7.54 11.45
CA PHE A 101 -17.39 7.89 12.23
C PHE A 101 -17.31 7.29 13.62
N THR A 102 -18.44 6.88 14.19
CA THR A 102 -18.49 6.17 15.48
C THR A 102 -18.44 4.65 15.32
N ASN A 103 -18.47 4.13 14.09
CA ASN A 103 -18.45 2.70 13.81
C ASN A 103 -16.99 2.21 13.64
N PRO A 104 -16.41 1.54 14.65
CA PRO A 104 -15.01 1.12 14.61
C PRO A 104 -14.75 0.05 13.54
N VAL A 105 -15.73 -0.82 13.26
CA VAL A 105 -15.60 -1.87 12.24
C VAL A 105 -15.54 -1.26 10.85
N TRP A 106 -16.39 -0.25 10.61
CA TRP A 106 -16.40 0.47 9.33
C TRP A 106 -15.07 1.21 9.09
N LEU A 107 -14.54 1.87 10.13
CA LEU A 107 -13.25 2.55 10.06
C LEU A 107 -12.07 1.60 9.84
N ALA A 108 -12.07 0.45 10.53
CA ALA A 108 -11.00 -0.54 10.42
C ALA A 108 -10.87 -1.16 9.03
N ASN A 109 -11.95 -1.20 8.26
CA ASN A 109 -11.96 -1.73 6.90
C ASN A 109 -11.50 -0.72 5.84
N ARG A 110 -10.97 0.44 6.24
CA ARG A 110 -10.59 1.55 5.36
C ARG A 110 -9.20 2.04 5.71
N THR A 111 -8.40 2.32 4.68
CA THR A 111 -7.02 2.77 4.84
C THR A 111 -6.55 3.48 3.59
N ILE A 112 -5.77 4.56 3.78
CA ILE A 112 -5.02 5.22 2.72
C ILE A 112 -3.55 4.87 2.94
N VAL A 113 -2.92 4.27 1.93
CA VAL A 113 -1.48 3.96 1.95
C VAL A 113 -0.76 4.96 1.05
N THR A 114 0.33 5.53 1.54
CA THR A 114 1.16 6.48 0.80
C THR A 114 2.58 5.95 0.63
N PRO A 115 3.33 6.40 -0.40
CA PRO A 115 4.71 5.94 -0.61
C PRO A 115 5.70 6.38 0.48
N THR A 116 5.43 7.50 1.16
CA THR A 116 6.30 8.03 2.22
C THR A 116 5.51 8.43 3.47
N ASN A 117 6.22 8.54 4.59
CA ASN A 117 5.66 8.98 5.87
C ASN A 117 5.25 10.45 5.85
N GLU A 118 6.00 11.31 5.14
CA GLU A 118 5.63 12.73 4.99
C GLU A 118 4.32 12.87 4.22
N ALA A 119 4.12 12.05 3.18
CA ALA A 119 2.86 11.99 2.45
C ALA A 119 1.73 11.45 3.34
N ALA A 120 1.99 10.44 4.16
CA ALA A 120 1.02 9.90 5.13
C ALA A 120 0.59 11.00 6.11
N GLN A 121 1.56 11.71 6.68
CA GLN A 121 1.33 12.79 7.63
C GLN A 121 0.54 13.93 7.00
N PHE A 122 0.87 14.30 5.75
CA PHE A 122 0.13 15.32 5.00
C PHE A 122 -1.35 14.93 4.77
N VAL A 123 -1.62 13.67 4.42
CA VAL A 123 -2.99 13.13 4.29
C VAL A 123 -3.69 13.14 5.65
N ASN A 124 -3.04 12.64 6.70
CA ASN A 124 -3.60 12.61 8.05
C ASN A 124 -3.97 14.00 8.56
N ASP A 125 -3.09 14.99 8.39
CA ASP A 125 -3.33 16.38 8.77
C ASP A 125 -4.44 17.04 7.95
N SER A 126 -4.53 16.72 6.66
CA SER A 126 -5.55 17.25 5.77
C SER A 126 -6.93 16.64 6.06
N CYS A 127 -6.97 15.35 6.39
CA CYS A 127 -8.16 14.67 6.89
C CYS A 127 -8.61 15.33 8.20
N TYR A 128 -7.69 15.54 9.14
CA TYR A 128 -7.99 16.23 10.40
C TYR A 128 -8.57 17.64 10.15
N ARG A 129 -7.94 18.46 9.31
CA ARG A 129 -8.43 19.83 9.01
C ARG A 129 -9.78 19.85 8.30
N GLY A 130 -10.04 18.95 7.36
CA GLY A 130 -11.33 18.84 6.67
C GLY A 130 -12.49 18.44 7.59
N LEU A 131 -12.19 17.74 8.69
CA LEU A 131 -13.18 17.25 9.66
C LEU A 131 -13.47 18.21 10.82
N VAL A 132 -12.68 19.29 11.00
CA VAL A 132 -12.75 20.24 12.15
C VAL A 132 -13.96 21.20 12.08
N GLY A 133 -15.07 20.77 11.46
CA GLY A 133 -16.39 21.38 11.62
C GLY A 133 -17.21 20.84 12.81
N GLY A 134 -16.83 19.73 13.45
CA GLY A 134 -17.68 19.06 14.45
C GLY A 134 -16.94 18.49 15.69
N PRO A 135 -17.56 18.52 16.89
CA PRO A 135 -16.93 18.18 18.18
C PRO A 135 -16.64 16.68 18.42
N ALA A 136 -16.92 15.79 17.46
CA ALA A 136 -17.06 14.35 17.72
C ALA A 136 -15.83 13.46 17.40
N PHE A 137 -14.68 14.03 16.98
CA PHE A 137 -13.59 13.25 16.36
C PHE A 137 -12.26 13.20 17.12
N ARG A 138 -12.20 13.69 18.36
CA ARG A 138 -10.97 13.67 19.17
C ARG A 138 -10.41 12.24 19.36
N ASP A 139 -11.28 11.23 19.34
CA ASP A 139 -10.95 9.81 19.54
C ASP A 139 -10.42 9.08 18.29
N LEU A 140 -10.76 9.54 17.08
CA LEU A 140 -10.20 8.95 15.84
C LEU A 140 -8.71 9.27 15.69
N SER A 141 -8.32 10.47 16.13
CA SER A 141 -6.93 10.95 16.08
C SER A 141 -5.97 10.13 16.94
N THR A 142 -6.46 9.51 18.02
CA THR A 142 -5.67 8.63 18.89
C THR A 142 -5.55 7.22 18.32
N GLY A 143 -6.54 6.76 17.54
CA GLY A 143 -6.49 5.50 16.79
C GLY A 143 -5.51 5.54 15.62
N LEU A 144 -5.63 6.55 14.75
CA LEU A 144 -4.77 6.69 13.55
C LEU A 144 -3.28 6.87 13.88
N ARG A 145 -2.97 7.62 14.95
CA ARG A 145 -1.57 7.77 15.44
C ARG A 145 -1.03 6.50 16.10
N LYS A 146 -1.90 5.59 16.56
CA LYS A 146 -1.48 4.29 17.11
C LYS A 146 -1.10 3.31 16.01
N THR A 147 -1.81 3.33 14.88
CA THR A 147 -1.48 2.49 13.71
C THR A 147 -0.14 2.85 13.08
N GLU A 148 0.26 4.13 13.06
CA GLU A 148 1.60 4.53 12.62
C GLU A 148 2.73 3.97 13.50
N ARG A 149 2.49 3.75 14.80
CA ARG A 149 3.47 3.15 15.73
C ARG A 149 3.55 1.62 15.68
N LEU A 150 2.58 0.96 15.05
CA LEU A 150 2.54 -0.51 14.93
C LEU A 150 3.15 -1.00 13.61
N LEU A 151 3.44 -0.09 12.66
CA LEU A 151 4.00 -0.38 11.35
C LEU A 151 5.48 0.07 11.19
N GLN A 152 6.09 0.60 12.26
CA GLN A 152 7.53 0.88 12.38
C GLN A 152 8.21 -0.23 13.19
#